data_AF-A0A950RLP3-F1
#
_entry.id   AF-A0A950RLP3-F1
#
_cell.length_a   1.000
_cell.length_b   1.000
_cell.length_c   1.000
_cell.angle_alpha   90.00
_cell.angle_beta   90.00
_cell.angle_gamma   90.00
#
_symmetry.space_group_name_H-M   'P 1'
#
loop_
_entity.id
_entity.type
_entity.pdbx_description
1 polymer ?
#
loop_
_entity_poly.entity_id
_entity_poly.type
_entity_poly.pdbx_seq_one_letter_code
_entity_poly.pdbx_strand_id
1 'polypeptide(L)'
;QGTPLDEMYDSKEQCRQDTALLHVSPLHYPPHIFFAIDPEDARWFRGNDRLHEKLTALGIPHEYDFTTRAGGHSWDYFNHLAERVEKFLHDGLEQESRRLL
;
A
#
# COMPACT_ATOMS: atom_id res chain seq x y z
N GLN A 1 13.67 15.22 5.47
CA GLN A 1 14.53 16.00 6.38
C GLN A 1 13.76 16.21 7.66
N GLY A 2 14.30 15.70 8.77
CA GLY A 2 13.62 15.67 10.08
C GLY A 2 12.67 14.48 10.28
N THR A 3 12.83 13.40 9.52
CA THR A 3 12.02 12.18 9.61
C THR A 3 12.90 10.97 9.94
N PRO A 4 12.35 9.88 10.50
CA PRO A 4 13.12 8.64 10.70
C PRO A 4 13.74 8.09 9.40
N LEU A 5 13.18 8.42 8.24
CA LEU A 5 13.78 8.06 6.94
C LEU A 5 15.16 8.70 6.73
N ASP A 6 15.42 9.88 7.32
CA ASP A 6 16.73 10.52 7.22
C ASP A 6 17.79 9.83 8.10
N GLU A 7 17.37 9.01 9.07
CA GLU A 7 18.25 8.14 9.88
C GLU A 7 18.44 6.77 9.23
N MET A 8 17.44 6.30 8.46
CA MET A 8 17.46 5.01 7.78
C MET A 8 18.27 5.02 6.48
N TYR A 9 18.40 6.18 5.82
CA TYR A 9 19.02 6.29 4.50
C TYR A 9 20.08 7.38 4.46
N ASP A 10 21.26 7.04 3.94
CA ASP A 10 22.40 7.95 3.74
C ASP A 10 22.12 9.01 2.67
N SER A 11 21.17 8.72 1.76
CA SER A 11 20.79 9.66 0.71
C SER A 11 19.35 9.47 0.23
N LYS A 12 18.79 10.53 -0.38
CA LYS A 12 17.50 10.46 -1.06
C LYS A 12 17.47 9.42 -2.17
N GLU A 13 18.59 9.21 -2.86
CA GLU A 13 18.66 8.23 -3.95
C GLU A 13 18.62 6.80 -3.41
N GLN A 14 19.31 6.52 -2.29
CA GLN A 14 19.21 5.22 -1.62
C GLN A 14 17.75 4.92 -1.22
N CYS A 15 17.08 5.88 -0.59
CA CYS A 15 15.65 5.77 -0.26
C CYS A 15 14.78 5.53 -1.52
N ARG A 16 15.07 6.20 -2.62
CA ARG A 16 14.35 6.01 -3.90
C ARG A 16 14.53 4.61 -4.47
N GLN A 17 15.72 4.04 -4.38
CA GLN A 17 16.03 2.69 -4.86
C GLN A 17 15.34 1.59 -4.03
N ASP A 18 15.00 1.91 -2.79
CA ASP A 18 14.29 1.00 -1.88
C ASP A 18 12.76 1.02 -2.05
N THR A 19 12.23 1.83 -2.98
CA THR A 19 10.78 1.88 -3.24
C THR A 19 10.28 0.56 -3.83
N ALA A 20 9.19 0.02 -3.26
CA ALA A 20 8.60 -1.27 -3.62
C ALA A 20 8.44 -1.51 -5.14
N LEU A 21 8.16 -0.47 -5.91
CA LEU A 21 7.93 -0.56 -7.36
C LEU A 21 9.16 -0.93 -8.18
N LEU A 22 10.36 -0.79 -7.64
CA LEU A 22 11.57 -1.29 -8.30
C LEU A 22 11.75 -2.80 -8.10
N HIS A 23 10.97 -3.40 -7.20
CA HIS A 23 11.06 -4.80 -6.79
C HIS A 23 9.84 -5.62 -7.22
N VAL A 24 8.78 -4.98 -7.74
CA VAL A 24 7.60 -5.66 -8.29
C VAL A 24 7.82 -5.93 -9.77
N SER A 25 7.89 -7.21 -10.15
CA SER A 25 7.97 -7.60 -11.56
C SER A 25 6.62 -7.38 -12.26
N PRO A 26 6.57 -6.66 -13.39
CA PRO A 26 5.31 -6.49 -14.14
C PRO A 26 4.77 -7.80 -14.72
N LEU A 27 5.62 -8.82 -14.90
CA LEU A 27 5.24 -10.13 -15.43
C LEU A 27 4.90 -11.15 -14.34
N HIS A 28 5.37 -10.93 -13.11
CA HIS A 28 5.22 -11.83 -11.98
C HIS A 28 4.97 -11.02 -10.71
N TYR A 29 3.84 -10.31 -10.67
CA TYR A 29 3.43 -9.53 -9.52
C TYR A 29 2.70 -10.41 -8.48
N PRO A 30 2.73 -10.04 -7.19
CA PRO A 30 1.92 -10.70 -6.16
C PRO A 30 0.43 -10.62 -6.50
N PRO A 31 -0.34 -11.72 -6.37
CA PRO A 31 -1.80 -11.64 -6.45
C PRO A 31 -2.34 -10.88 -5.23
N HIS A 32 -3.57 -10.36 -5.34
CA HIS A 32 -4.30 -9.73 -4.23
C HIS A 32 -3.51 -8.59 -3.55
N ILE A 33 -3.31 -7.48 -4.27
CA ILE A 33 -2.71 -6.28 -3.71
C ILE A 33 -3.80 -5.32 -3.22
N PHE A 34 -3.74 -4.94 -1.95
CA PHE A 34 -4.57 -3.90 -1.36
C PHE A 34 -3.73 -2.92 -0.53
N PHE A 35 -4.05 -1.64 -0.61
CA PHE A 35 -3.53 -0.62 0.30
C PHE A 35 -4.54 0.50 0.50
N ALA A 36 -4.50 1.15 1.66
CA ALA A 36 -5.44 2.22 1.97
C ALA A 36 -4.78 3.27 2.83
N ILE A 37 -5.27 4.51 2.71
CA ILE A 37 -4.79 5.63 3.49
C ILE A 37 -5.89 6.69 3.66
N ASP A 38 -5.93 7.29 4.85
CA ASP A 38 -6.80 8.43 5.10
C ASP A 38 -6.32 9.60 4.21
N PRO A 39 -7.19 10.26 3.43
CA PRO A 39 -6.81 11.44 2.66
C PRO A 39 -6.35 12.62 3.52
N GLU A 40 -6.61 12.59 4.83
CA GLU A 40 -6.11 13.56 5.81
C GLU A 40 -4.73 13.19 6.40
N ASP A 41 -4.15 12.03 6.05
CA ASP A 41 -2.77 11.67 6.41
C ASP A 41 -1.77 12.50 5.58
N ALA A 42 -1.46 13.70 6.07
CA ALA A 42 -0.58 14.65 5.41
C ALA A 42 0.86 14.12 5.18
N ARG A 43 1.26 13.07 5.91
CA ARG A 43 2.63 12.54 5.83
C ARG A 43 2.77 11.48 4.76
N TRP A 44 1.83 10.54 4.70
CA TRP A 44 1.97 9.32 3.91
C TRP A 44 1.04 9.26 2.69
N PHE A 45 0.05 10.14 2.59
CA PHE A 45 -0.92 10.12 1.48
C PHE A 45 -0.24 10.19 0.12
N ARG A 46 0.69 11.15 -0.06
CA ARG A 46 1.43 11.32 -1.32
C ARG A 46 2.20 10.06 -1.74
N GLY A 47 2.71 9.29 -0.77
CA GLY A 47 3.42 8.04 -1.05
C GLY A 47 2.48 6.97 -1.63
N ASN A 48 1.28 6.85 -1.04
CA ASN A 48 0.23 5.94 -1.51
C ASN A 48 -0.32 6.35 -2.88
N ASP A 49 -0.58 7.63 -3.08
CA ASP A 49 -1.00 8.18 -4.37
C ASP A 49 0.01 7.86 -5.47
N ARG A 50 1.30 8.06 -5.18
CA ARG A 50 2.39 7.72 -6.12
C ARG A 50 2.53 6.21 -6.36
N LEU A 51 2.21 5.37 -5.37
CA LEU A 51 2.18 3.92 -5.52
C LEU A 51 1.06 3.51 -6.48
N HIS A 52 -0.14 4.03 -6.27
CA HIS A 52 -1.31 3.80 -7.13
C HIS A 52 -1.04 4.20 -8.58
N GLU A 53 -0.54 5.41 -8.82
CA GLU A 53 -0.20 5.90 -10.17
C GLU A 53 0.72 4.92 -10.91
N LYS A 54 1.75 4.43 -10.22
CA LYS A 54 2.78 3.60 -10.83
C LYS A 54 2.32 2.15 -11.02
N LEU A 55 1.58 1.56 -10.07
CA LEU A 55 0.96 0.24 -10.27
C LEU A 55 -0.01 0.26 -11.45
N THR A 56 -0.81 1.33 -11.54
CA THR A 56 -1.72 1.56 -12.67
C THR A 56 -0.95 1.66 -13.99
N ALA A 57 0.13 2.44 -14.04
CA ALA A 57 0.97 2.57 -15.24
C ALA A 57 1.63 1.25 -15.67
N LEU A 58 1.90 0.34 -14.72
CA LEU A 58 2.41 -1.00 -14.99
C LEU A 58 1.31 -2.02 -15.34
N GLY A 59 0.03 -1.62 -15.29
CA GLY A 59 -1.11 -2.52 -15.53
C GLY A 59 -1.29 -3.58 -14.44
N ILE A 60 -0.77 -3.35 -13.23
CA ILE A 60 -0.85 -4.30 -12.12
C ILE A 60 -2.20 -4.13 -11.41
N PRO A 61 -3.06 -5.15 -11.38
CA PRO A 61 -4.34 -5.08 -10.67
C PRO A 61 -4.12 -4.91 -9.16
N HIS A 62 -4.83 -3.95 -8.57
CA HIS A 62 -4.80 -3.70 -7.14
C HIS A 62 -6.08 -2.99 -6.70
N GLU A 63 -6.46 -3.21 -5.44
CA GLU A 63 -7.51 -2.47 -4.76
C GLU A 63 -6.90 -1.37 -3.89
N TYR A 64 -7.61 -0.25 -3.74
CA TYR A 64 -7.16 0.81 -2.85
C TYR A 64 -8.33 1.62 -2.26
N ASP A 65 -8.03 2.38 -1.20
CA ASP A 65 -8.98 3.33 -0.59
C ASP A 65 -8.28 4.63 -0.21
N PHE A 66 -8.68 5.73 -0.87
CA PHE A 66 -8.25 7.11 -0.60
C PHE A 66 -9.41 8.00 -0.13
N THR A 67 -10.53 7.39 0.24
CA THR A 67 -11.79 8.10 0.49
C THR A 67 -12.27 8.00 1.93
N THR A 68 -11.96 6.88 2.59
CA THR A 68 -12.29 6.68 4.00
C THR A 68 -11.52 7.67 4.85
N ARG A 69 -12.22 8.36 5.76
CA ARG A 69 -11.66 9.34 6.69
C ARG A 69 -12.00 8.96 8.12
N ALA A 70 -11.00 8.91 8.98
CA ALA A 70 -11.14 8.65 10.41
C ALA A 70 -9.94 9.21 11.20
N GLY A 71 -9.54 10.45 10.88
CA GLY A 71 -8.60 11.22 11.68
C GLY A 71 -7.12 11.07 11.29
N GLY A 72 -6.84 10.76 10.02
CA GLY A 72 -5.49 10.72 9.48
C GLY A 72 -4.70 9.48 9.93
N HIS A 73 -3.42 9.69 10.27
CA HIS A 73 -2.53 8.62 10.74
C HIS A 73 -2.80 8.24 12.21
N SER A 74 -3.92 7.56 12.46
CA SER A 74 -4.42 7.30 13.81
C SER A 74 -4.93 5.88 13.99
N TRP A 75 -5.04 5.45 15.25
CA TRP A 75 -5.69 4.19 15.60
C TRP A 75 -7.17 4.16 15.21
N ASP A 76 -7.85 5.31 15.22
CA ASP A 76 -9.25 5.39 14.82
C ASP A 76 -9.41 5.01 13.35
N TYR A 77 -8.50 5.48 12.48
CA TYR A 77 -8.47 5.08 11.08
C TYR A 77 -8.14 3.60 10.90
N PHE A 78 -7.12 3.08 11.59
CA PHE A 78 -6.75 1.67 11.49
C PHE A 78 -7.87 0.74 11.94
N ASN A 79 -8.55 1.07 13.05
CA ASN A 79 -9.69 0.31 13.56
C ASN A 79 -10.89 0.40 12.61
N HIS A 80 -11.13 1.57 12.00
CA HIS A 80 -12.22 1.75 11.04
C HIS A 80 -12.02 0.91 9.77
N LEU A 81 -10.77 0.72 9.33
CA LEU A 81 -10.46 -0.13 8.18
C LEU A 81 -10.29 -1.62 8.49
N ALA A 82 -10.16 -2.01 9.76
CA ALA A 82 -9.82 -3.37 10.15
C ALA A 82 -10.74 -4.42 9.50
N GLU A 83 -12.06 -4.24 9.59
CA GLU A 83 -13.03 -5.17 9.00
C GLU A 83 -12.84 -5.35 7.48
N ARG A 84 -12.60 -4.25 6.76
CA ARG A 84 -12.36 -4.30 5.31
C ARG A 84 -11.07 -5.03 4.98
N VAL A 85 -9.99 -4.76 5.72
CA VAL A 85 -8.69 -5.42 5.53
C VAL A 85 -8.79 -6.91 5.82
N GLU A 86 -9.44 -7.30 6.92
CA GLU A 86 -9.65 -8.70 7.29
C GLU A 86 -10.46 -9.44 6.24
N LYS A 87 -11.53 -8.82 5.73
CA LYS A 87 -12.33 -9.39 4.65
C LYS A 87 -11.51 -9.59 3.37
N PHE A 88 -10.72 -8.60 2.98
CA PHE A 88 -9.84 -8.69 1.81
C PHE A 88 -8.86 -9.87 1.93
N LEU A 89 -8.23 -10.02 3.10
CA LEU A 89 -7.30 -11.12 3.37
C LEU A 89 -8.00 -12.48 3.32
N HIS A 90 -9.16 -12.61 3.99
CA HIS A 90 -9.95 -13.83 3.99
C HIS A 90 -10.32 -14.26 2.56
N ASP A 91 -10.89 -13.35 1.78
CA ASP A 91 -11.38 -13.65 0.44
C ASP A 91 -10.24 -14.01 -0.52
N GLY A 92 -9.11 -13.30 -0.45
CA GLY A 92 -7.92 -13.59 -1.26
C GLY A 92 -7.30 -14.95 -0.90
N LEU A 93 -7.17 -15.26 0.40
CA LEU A 93 -6.65 -16.56 0.85
C LEU A 93 -7.58 -17.71 0.47
N GLU A 94 -8.89 -17.52 0.55
CA GLU A 94 -9.88 -18.52 0.12
C GLU A 94 -9.83 -18.77 -1.40
N GLN A 95 -9.57 -17.73 -2.19
CA GLN A 95 -9.36 -17.90 -3.62
C GLN A 95 -8.07 -18.68 -3.93
N GLU A 96 -6.97 -18.34 -3.25
CA GLU A 96 -5.69 -19.05 -3.43
C GLU A 96 -5.75 -20.50 -2.93
N SER A 97 -6.48 -20.78 -1.85
CA SER A 97 -6.65 -22.13 -1.32
C SER A 97 -7.30 -23.06 -2.36
N ARG A 98 -8.33 -22.57 -3.06
CA ARG A 98 -9.03 -23.31 -4.13
C ARG A 98 -8.18 -23.51 -5.38
N ARG A 99 -7.22 -22.61 -5.66
CA ARG A 99 -6.30 -22.75 -6.80
C ARG A 99 -5.30 -23.90 -6.60
N LEU A 100 -5.01 -24.26 -5.34
CA LEU A 100 -4.04 -25.30 -4.99
C LEU A 100 -4.66 -26.70 -4.88
N LEU A 101 -6.00 -26.80 -4.83
CA LEU A 101 -6.77 -28.05 -4.80
C LEU A 101 -7.12 -28.51 -6.22
#